data_AF-A0A179IDH2-F1
#
_entry.id   AF-A0A179IDH2-F1
#
_cell.length_a   1.000
_cell.length_b   1.000
_cell.length_c   1.000
_cell.angle_alpha   90.00
_cell.angle_beta   90.00
_cell.angle_gamma   90.00
#
_symmetry.space_group_name_H-M   'P 1'
#
loop_
_entity.id
_entity.type
_entity.pdbx_description
1 polymer ?
#
loop_
_entity_poly.entity_id
_entity_poly.type
_entity_poly.pdbx_seq_one_letter_code
_entity_poly.pdbx_strand_id
1 'polypeptide(L)'
;MGVAAGFKWILSFCMLIIPIAITLGVLFPLQRAHTSGGGSGSFLGDGGAGGTGPGAGPPKPKNNNVELAQACTQFADLGNPLRYNWAKDQQQYTFNPNQWGLAKDAESGMCMDVLFNNNGTYAKPELAPPFQVTWQYSPAPAGQNNVHAFANIKLEKVFPKKLNTIKKLYVDFEWKYVMGNDNTTASESSTLATQNVNTNVAIDMFADSDSDTSVNNEKAAFEIMIWFAAIGASAHVIGQDTTSIVKTLAVADTTTGTQVTFDLYADKHPTTKQFVMTWKAQQITEKFHGDVYPLIDYILTAGNSSYPTSDDYLGSFGMGTEAYDSPSNVTFYCPDFAVNVE
;
A
#
# COMPACT_ATOMS: atom_id res chain seq x y z
N MET A 1 43.79 13.28 18.37
CA MET A 1 42.96 12.28 19.06
C MET A 1 41.89 11.85 18.07
N GLY A 2 41.95 10.58 17.67
CA GLY A 2 41.33 10.05 16.45
C GLY A 2 39.82 9.81 16.56
N VAL A 3 39.20 9.98 15.40
CA VAL A 3 37.79 9.84 15.03
C VAL A 3 37.25 8.44 15.38
N ALA A 4 36.07 8.39 16.01
CA ALA A 4 35.25 7.18 16.13
C ALA A 4 33.77 7.54 15.95
N ALA A 5 33.41 7.93 14.72
CA ALA A 5 32.03 8.04 14.27
C ALA A 5 31.99 7.44 12.86
N GLY A 6 31.58 6.17 12.76
CA GLY A 6 31.49 5.50 11.47
C GLY A 6 31.77 4.00 11.54
N PHE A 7 31.02 3.24 12.34
CA PHE A 7 31.11 1.77 12.31
C PHE A 7 29.82 1.05 12.74
N LYS A 8 28.66 1.73 12.76
CA LYS A 8 27.37 1.08 13.07
C LYS A 8 26.50 0.75 11.85
N TRP A 9 26.82 1.27 10.66
CA TRP A 9 25.97 1.11 9.47
C TRP A 9 26.42 0.01 8.50
N ILE A 10 27.67 -0.47 8.62
CA ILE A 10 28.28 -1.43 7.67
C ILE A 10 27.89 -2.89 7.97
N LEU A 11 27.24 -3.18 9.11
CA LEU A 11 26.83 -4.54 9.49
C LEU A 11 25.36 -4.88 9.18
N SER A 12 24.55 -3.91 8.73
CA SER A 12 23.20 -4.17 8.17
C SER A 12 23.23 -4.65 6.71
N PHE A 13 24.42 -4.95 6.18
CA PHE A 13 24.67 -5.01 4.75
C PHE A 13 24.42 -6.37 4.07
N CYS A 14 23.94 -7.41 4.75
CA CYS A 14 23.87 -8.75 4.14
C CYS A 14 22.75 -9.68 4.60
N MET A 15 21.82 -9.29 5.48
CA MET A 15 20.90 -10.28 6.05
C MET A 15 19.45 -9.80 6.11
N LEU A 16 18.71 -10.31 5.12
CA LEU A 16 17.35 -10.83 5.20
C LEU A 16 16.19 -9.83 5.24
N ILE A 17 15.84 -9.29 4.07
CA ILE A 17 14.49 -8.78 3.78
C ILE A 17 13.71 -9.96 3.19
N ILE A 18 12.97 -10.73 4.00
CA ILE A 18 11.96 -11.63 3.42
C ILE A 18 10.84 -10.73 2.88
N PRO A 19 10.30 -11.00 1.68
CA PRO A 19 9.42 -10.07 0.98
C PRO A 19 8.01 -10.09 1.57
N ILE A 20 7.16 -9.26 0.98
CA ILE A 20 5.69 -9.28 0.84
C ILE A 20 5.11 -10.69 0.48
N ALA A 21 5.91 -11.75 0.57
CA ALA A 21 5.74 -13.17 0.21
C ALA A 21 4.67 -13.95 0.99
N ILE A 22 3.92 -13.32 1.89
CA ILE A 22 2.78 -13.96 2.57
C ILE A 22 1.45 -13.39 2.06
N THR A 23 1.49 -12.26 1.34
CA THR A 23 0.29 -11.57 0.88
C THR A 23 -0.55 -12.45 -0.04
N LEU A 24 0.01 -13.39 -0.82
CA LEU A 24 -0.78 -14.15 -1.80
C LEU A 24 -1.18 -15.57 -1.40
N GLY A 25 -0.45 -16.26 -0.52
CA GLY A 25 -0.93 -17.53 0.04
C GLY A 25 -2.29 -17.37 0.76
N VAL A 26 -2.57 -16.15 1.22
CA VAL A 26 -3.76 -15.74 1.96
C VAL A 26 -4.76 -14.98 1.07
N LEU A 27 -4.29 -14.16 0.11
CA LEU A 27 -5.18 -13.42 -0.80
C LEU A 27 -5.64 -14.22 -2.04
N PHE A 28 -4.93 -15.24 -2.52
CA PHE A 28 -5.43 -16.05 -3.65
C PHE A 28 -6.76 -16.75 -3.34
N PRO A 29 -6.98 -17.33 -2.14
CA PRO A 29 -8.30 -17.80 -1.73
C PRO A 29 -9.36 -16.68 -1.71
N LEU A 30 -9.00 -15.47 -1.28
CA LEU A 30 -9.90 -14.31 -1.19
C LEU A 30 -10.26 -13.75 -2.59
N GLN A 31 -9.28 -13.59 -3.46
CA GLN A 31 -9.43 -13.13 -4.85
C GLN A 31 -10.15 -14.18 -5.71
N ARG A 32 -9.94 -15.48 -5.42
CA ARG A 32 -10.72 -16.59 -6.01
C ARG A 32 -12.16 -16.60 -5.50
N ALA A 33 -12.40 -16.31 -4.22
CA ALA A 33 -13.76 -16.12 -3.69
C ALA A 33 -14.46 -14.88 -4.31
N HIS A 34 -13.69 -13.83 -4.63
CA HIS A 34 -14.15 -12.62 -5.34
C HIS A 34 -14.57 -12.89 -6.80
N THR A 35 -13.90 -13.81 -7.49
CA THR A 35 -14.10 -14.10 -8.92
C THR A 35 -15.03 -15.29 -9.19
N SER A 36 -15.19 -16.23 -8.26
CA SER A 36 -15.91 -17.49 -8.51
C SER A 36 -17.40 -17.51 -8.14
N GLY A 37 -18.01 -16.40 -7.71
CA GLY A 37 -19.47 -16.32 -7.57
C GLY A 37 -20.11 -17.41 -6.69
N GLY A 38 -19.41 -17.86 -5.64
CA GLY A 38 -19.94 -18.82 -4.66
C GLY A 38 -18.97 -19.96 -4.38
N GLY A 39 -18.77 -20.26 -3.09
CA GLY A 39 -18.33 -21.59 -2.67
C GLY A 39 -17.18 -21.71 -1.66
N SER A 40 -16.60 -20.62 -1.15
CA SER A 40 -15.61 -20.73 -0.06
C SER A 40 -15.82 -19.64 0.97
N GLY A 41 -16.30 -20.03 2.15
CA GLY A 41 -16.22 -19.19 3.35
C GLY A 41 -14.77 -18.77 3.56
N SER A 42 -14.58 -17.55 4.08
CA SER A 42 -13.28 -17.03 4.47
C SER A 42 -12.55 -18.08 5.31
N PHE A 43 -11.39 -18.53 4.82
CA PHE A 43 -10.49 -19.43 5.58
C PHE A 43 -9.79 -18.68 6.74
N LEU A 44 -10.02 -17.38 6.86
CA LEU A 44 -9.42 -16.50 7.86
C LEU A 44 -10.52 -15.98 8.78
N GLY A 45 -10.55 -16.54 9.99
CA GLY A 45 -11.07 -15.90 11.22
C GLY A 45 -12.32 -15.05 11.08
N ASP A 46 -13.46 -15.69 11.33
CA ASP A 46 -14.80 -15.13 11.35
C ASP A 46 -14.96 -14.07 12.47
N GLY A 47 -14.92 -12.80 12.09
CA GLY A 47 -15.16 -11.64 12.95
C GLY A 47 -16.51 -10.98 12.67
N GLY A 48 -17.60 -11.70 12.97
CA GLY A 48 -18.92 -11.13 13.24
C GLY A 48 -19.71 -10.53 12.05
N ALA A 49 -20.62 -11.32 11.50
CA ALA A 49 -22.07 -11.05 11.35
C ALA A 49 -22.65 -11.79 10.13
N GLY A 50 -23.53 -12.77 10.40
CA GLY A 50 -24.58 -13.21 9.48
C GLY A 50 -24.14 -13.94 8.23
N GLY A 51 -24.01 -15.27 8.33
CA GLY A 51 -23.73 -16.15 7.20
C GLY A 51 -24.70 -15.93 6.03
N THR A 52 -24.15 -15.67 4.86
CA THR A 52 -24.83 -15.83 3.59
C THR A 52 -24.39 -17.16 2.99
N GLY A 53 -25.34 -18.07 2.82
CA GLY A 53 -25.09 -19.40 2.25
C GLY A 53 -24.50 -19.33 0.83
N PRO A 54 -23.94 -20.44 0.32
CA PRO A 54 -23.41 -20.51 -1.03
C PRO A 54 -24.54 -20.21 -2.04
N GLY A 55 -24.46 -19.06 -2.71
CA GLY A 55 -25.46 -18.58 -3.68
C GLY A 55 -26.03 -17.19 -3.40
N ALA A 56 -25.64 -16.51 -2.33
CA ALA A 56 -26.04 -15.13 -2.12
C ALA A 56 -25.30 -14.20 -3.11
N GLY A 57 -26.07 -13.55 -3.98
CA GLY A 57 -25.56 -12.43 -4.78
C GLY A 57 -25.13 -11.25 -3.89
N PRO A 58 -24.60 -10.16 -4.50
CA PRO A 58 -24.18 -8.97 -3.76
C PRO A 58 -25.28 -8.50 -2.79
N PRO A 59 -24.93 -8.07 -1.56
CA PRO A 59 -25.90 -7.63 -0.59
C PRO A 59 -26.66 -6.43 -1.13
N LYS A 60 -27.96 -6.37 -0.87
CA LYS A 60 -28.78 -5.21 -1.25
C LYS A 60 -28.48 -4.03 -0.31
N PRO A 61 -28.68 -2.78 -0.76
CA PRO A 61 -28.62 -1.61 0.11
C PRO A 61 -29.49 -1.80 1.36
N LYS A 62 -28.90 -1.66 2.56
CA LYS A 62 -29.64 -1.80 3.84
C LYS A 62 -30.41 -0.54 4.18
N ASN A 63 -29.75 0.62 4.11
CA ASN A 63 -30.23 1.97 4.40
C ASN A 63 -29.17 3.00 3.94
N ASN A 64 -29.35 4.29 4.28
CA ASN A 64 -28.40 5.37 3.97
C ASN A 64 -27.44 5.70 5.14
N ASN A 65 -27.33 4.83 6.15
CA ASN A 65 -26.41 5.04 7.27
C ASN A 65 -24.98 4.60 6.89
N VAL A 66 -24.04 4.90 7.76
CA VAL A 66 -22.66 4.42 7.69
C VAL A 66 -22.51 3.18 8.59
N GLU A 67 -21.73 2.20 8.15
CA GLU A 67 -21.33 1.00 8.91
C GLU A 67 -19.81 0.99 9.07
N LEU A 68 -19.33 0.73 10.30
CA LEU A 68 -17.92 0.53 10.59
C LEU A 68 -17.55 -0.94 10.36
N ALA A 69 -16.60 -1.17 9.46
CA ALA A 69 -15.93 -2.44 9.26
C ALA A 69 -14.58 -2.43 9.98
N GLN A 70 -14.29 -3.40 10.84
CA GLN A 70 -13.04 -3.48 11.59
C GLN A 70 -12.37 -4.85 11.41
N ALA A 71 -11.05 -4.85 11.28
CA ALA A 71 -10.21 -6.04 11.35
C ALA A 71 -8.95 -5.79 12.17
N CYS A 72 -8.82 -6.52 13.29
CA CYS A 72 -7.60 -6.61 14.09
C CYS A 72 -6.92 -7.97 13.87
N THR A 73 -6.83 -8.39 12.62
CA THR A 73 -6.24 -9.67 12.18
C THR A 73 -5.09 -9.41 11.22
N GLN A 74 -4.17 -10.37 11.07
CA GLN A 74 -3.03 -10.23 10.16
C GLN A 74 -3.46 -9.90 8.73
N PHE A 75 -4.54 -10.53 8.27
CA PHE A 75 -5.09 -10.32 6.94
C PHE A 75 -6.62 -10.24 7.03
N ALA A 76 -7.20 -9.40 6.17
CA ALA A 76 -8.63 -9.30 5.96
C ALA A 76 -8.92 -8.75 4.56
N ASP A 77 -10.14 -9.00 4.09
CA ASP A 77 -10.71 -8.30 2.93
C ASP A 77 -11.95 -7.55 3.41
N LEU A 78 -11.73 -6.35 3.95
CA LEU A 78 -12.82 -5.49 4.41
C LEU A 78 -13.60 -4.85 3.26
N GLY A 79 -13.18 -5.04 2.00
CA GLY A 79 -13.86 -4.53 0.81
C GLY A 79 -14.83 -5.51 0.14
N ASN A 80 -14.93 -6.74 0.68
CA ASN A 80 -15.58 -7.86 0.02
C ASN A 80 -17.04 -7.54 -0.42
N PRO A 81 -17.39 -7.67 -1.72
CA PRO A 81 -18.70 -7.36 -2.27
C PRO A 81 -19.76 -8.40 -1.92
N LEU A 82 -19.42 -9.48 -1.22
CA LEU A 82 -20.38 -10.39 -0.59
C LEU A 82 -20.83 -9.88 0.80
N ARG A 83 -20.03 -9.01 1.43
CA ARG A 83 -20.31 -8.43 2.75
C ARG A 83 -20.86 -7.00 2.66
N TYR A 84 -20.28 -6.19 1.77
CA TYR A 84 -20.65 -4.78 1.61
C TYR A 84 -21.27 -4.51 0.24
N ASN A 85 -22.27 -3.64 0.22
CA ASN A 85 -22.92 -3.22 -1.02
C ASN A 85 -22.06 -2.15 -1.70
N TRP A 86 -21.72 -2.39 -2.95
CA TRP A 86 -21.10 -1.41 -3.84
C TRP A 86 -22.11 -1.02 -4.91
N ALA A 87 -22.35 0.28 -5.10
CA ALA A 87 -23.18 0.72 -6.21
C ALA A 87 -22.53 0.31 -7.54
N LYS A 88 -23.36 0.04 -8.57
CA LYS A 88 -22.91 -0.53 -9.84
C LYS A 88 -21.75 0.25 -10.50
N ASP A 89 -21.81 1.57 -10.38
CA ASP A 89 -20.87 2.49 -11.01
C ASP A 89 -19.77 2.95 -10.04
N GLN A 90 -19.71 2.38 -8.83
CA GLN A 90 -18.69 2.67 -7.84
C GLN A 90 -17.46 1.77 -8.05
N GLN A 91 -16.28 2.38 -8.08
CA GLN A 91 -15.01 1.68 -8.04
C GLN A 91 -14.90 0.86 -6.76
N GLN A 92 -14.51 -0.41 -6.89
CA GLN A 92 -14.33 -1.31 -5.76
C GLN A 92 -12.89 -1.27 -5.25
N TYR A 93 -12.77 -1.46 -3.94
CA TYR A 93 -11.49 -1.48 -3.26
C TYR A 93 -11.45 -2.63 -2.27
N THR A 94 -10.28 -3.26 -2.13
CA THR A 94 -9.99 -4.18 -1.03
C THR A 94 -9.15 -3.45 0.01
N PHE A 95 -9.54 -3.57 1.28
CA PHE A 95 -8.82 -2.99 2.41
C PHE A 95 -8.25 -4.14 3.26
N ASN A 96 -6.95 -4.11 3.51
CA ASN A 96 -6.25 -5.22 4.16
C ASN A 96 -5.20 -4.73 5.17
N PRO A 97 -5.28 -5.14 6.46
CA PRO A 97 -4.21 -4.91 7.44
C PRO A 97 -2.83 -5.41 6.97
N ASN A 98 -2.80 -6.53 6.23
CA ASN A 98 -1.63 -7.08 5.55
C ASN A 98 -0.34 -7.07 6.40
N GLN A 99 -0.39 -7.74 7.54
CA GLN A 99 0.71 -7.88 8.51
C GLN A 99 1.63 -9.04 8.12
N TRP A 100 2.12 -8.99 6.88
CA TRP A 100 2.91 -10.05 6.26
C TRP A 100 4.28 -10.26 6.89
N GLY A 101 4.82 -9.27 7.61
CA GLY A 101 6.10 -9.37 8.31
C GLY A 101 6.01 -10.14 9.62
N LEU A 102 4.81 -10.49 10.07
CA LEU A 102 4.61 -11.29 11.27
C LEU A 102 4.73 -12.79 10.98
N ALA A 103 5.16 -13.55 11.98
CA ALA A 103 5.11 -15.01 11.92
C ALA A 103 3.65 -15.48 11.74
N LYS A 104 3.49 -16.62 11.08
CA LYS A 104 2.19 -17.28 10.95
C LYS A 104 1.56 -17.45 12.33
N ASP A 105 0.32 -16.98 12.49
CA ASP A 105 -0.47 -17.03 13.72
C ASP A 105 0.02 -16.13 14.87
N ALA A 106 0.98 -15.22 14.64
CA ALA A 106 1.33 -14.19 15.61
C ALA A 106 0.16 -13.23 15.86
N GLU A 107 0.04 -12.74 17.10
CA GLU A 107 -0.97 -11.74 17.45
C GLU A 107 -0.83 -10.48 16.61
N SER A 108 -1.97 -9.91 16.24
CA SER A 108 -2.05 -8.68 15.46
C SER A 108 -1.56 -7.49 16.29
N GLY A 109 -0.60 -6.73 15.78
CA GLY A 109 -0.18 -5.44 16.36
C GLY A 109 -0.93 -4.25 15.77
N MET A 110 -2.02 -4.52 15.04
CA MET A 110 -2.71 -3.55 14.19
C MET A 110 -4.22 -3.78 14.17
N CYS A 111 -4.99 -2.70 14.02
CA CYS A 111 -6.40 -2.72 13.70
C CYS A 111 -6.67 -1.77 12.54
N MET A 112 -7.38 -2.25 11.52
CA MET A 112 -7.88 -1.45 10.41
C MET A 112 -9.38 -1.22 10.57
N ASP A 113 -9.80 0.02 10.36
CA ASP A 113 -11.19 0.46 10.38
C ASP A 113 -11.55 1.10 9.03
N VAL A 114 -12.72 0.77 8.48
CA VAL A 114 -13.24 1.32 7.23
C VAL A 114 -14.70 1.74 7.43
N LEU A 115 -15.05 2.95 7.02
CA LEU A 115 -16.43 3.47 7.15
C LEU A 115 -17.16 3.36 5.82
N PHE A 116 -18.03 2.34 5.70
CA PHE A 116 -18.81 2.10 4.49
C PHE A 116 -20.16 2.83 4.53
N ASN A 117 -20.54 3.46 3.43
CA ASN A 117 -21.93 3.85 3.22
C ASN A 117 -22.77 2.61 2.90
N ASN A 118 -23.83 2.34 3.67
CA ASN A 118 -24.67 1.13 3.49
C ASN A 118 -25.39 1.07 2.14
N ASN A 119 -25.51 2.21 1.45
CA ASN A 119 -26.07 2.31 0.11
C ASN A 119 -25.00 2.15 -1.00
N GLY A 120 -23.72 2.03 -0.64
CA GLY A 120 -22.60 1.80 -1.56
C GLY A 120 -22.26 2.96 -2.48
N THR A 121 -22.77 4.17 -2.22
CA THR A 121 -22.51 5.37 -3.04
C THR A 121 -21.58 6.32 -2.34
N TYR A 122 -20.65 6.92 -3.08
CA TYR A 122 -19.76 7.98 -2.60
C TYR A 122 -19.85 9.22 -3.51
N ALA A 123 -19.23 10.32 -3.11
CA ALA A 123 -19.35 11.61 -3.82
C ALA A 123 -18.83 11.55 -5.27
N LYS A 124 -17.89 10.65 -5.56
CA LYS A 124 -17.39 10.36 -6.91
C LYS A 124 -17.30 8.84 -7.13
N PRO A 125 -17.45 8.35 -8.38
CA PRO A 125 -17.29 6.93 -8.72
C PRO A 125 -15.98 6.31 -8.25
N GLU A 126 -14.89 7.07 -8.30
CA GLU A 126 -13.54 6.66 -7.93
C GLU A 126 -13.24 6.79 -6.44
N LEU A 127 -14.10 7.45 -5.65
CA LEU A 127 -13.82 7.69 -4.24
C LEU A 127 -13.96 6.41 -3.40
N ALA A 128 -12.95 6.11 -2.60
CA ALA A 128 -12.98 5.03 -1.64
C ALA A 128 -13.69 5.45 -0.33
N PRO A 129 -14.25 4.49 0.42
CA PRO A 129 -14.60 4.74 1.81
C PRO A 129 -13.37 5.15 2.64
N PRO A 130 -13.52 6.12 3.58
CA PRO A 130 -12.44 6.52 4.46
C PRO A 130 -12.03 5.37 5.36
N PHE A 131 -10.73 5.29 5.65
CA PHE A 131 -10.16 4.23 6.47
C PHE A 131 -9.04 4.73 7.36
N GLN A 132 -8.82 4.01 8.47
CA GLN A 132 -7.68 4.21 9.34
C GLN A 132 -7.05 2.89 9.71
N VAL A 133 -5.79 2.98 10.13
CA VAL A 133 -5.01 1.86 10.65
C VAL A 133 -4.28 2.33 11.89
N THR A 134 -4.59 1.73 13.04
CA THR A 134 -3.88 1.96 14.29
C THR A 134 -2.96 0.78 14.53
N TRP A 135 -1.69 1.04 14.83
CA TRP A 135 -0.70 -0.02 15.03
C TRP A 135 0.38 0.37 16.03
N GLN A 136 1.03 -0.66 16.56
CA GLN A 136 2.22 -0.55 17.39
C GLN A 136 3.05 -1.83 17.21
N TYR A 137 4.32 -1.67 16.85
CA TYR A 137 5.27 -2.77 16.80
C TYR A 137 6.57 -2.40 17.50
N SER A 138 7.16 -3.39 18.17
CA SER A 138 8.54 -3.28 18.62
C SER A 138 9.48 -3.38 17.43
N PRO A 139 10.65 -2.72 17.45
CA PRO A 139 11.66 -2.91 16.42
C PRO A 139 12.01 -4.39 16.24
N ALA A 140 12.12 -4.83 14.99
CA ALA A 140 12.59 -6.17 14.66
C ALA A 140 14.03 -6.38 15.19
N PRO A 141 14.40 -7.62 15.52
CA PRO A 141 15.78 -7.94 15.88
C PRO A 141 16.77 -7.48 14.81
N ALA A 142 17.95 -7.02 15.23
CA ALA A 142 18.98 -6.58 14.31
C ALA A 142 19.30 -7.67 13.25
N GLY A 143 19.32 -7.27 11.98
CA GLY A 143 19.56 -8.19 10.85
C GLY A 143 18.32 -8.97 10.39
N GLN A 144 17.11 -8.50 10.73
CA GLN A 144 15.85 -8.98 10.16
C GLN A 144 15.12 -7.85 9.44
N ASN A 145 14.15 -8.23 8.60
CA ASN A 145 13.20 -7.29 8.03
C ASN A 145 12.46 -6.56 9.16
N ASN A 146 12.47 -5.23 9.11
CA ASN A 146 11.78 -4.40 10.10
C ASN A 146 10.38 -3.98 9.65
N VAL A 147 9.95 -4.31 8.42
CA VAL A 147 8.57 -4.07 7.98
C VAL A 147 7.67 -5.18 8.52
N HIS A 148 6.75 -4.84 9.42
CA HIS A 148 5.81 -5.80 9.99
C HIS A 148 4.51 -5.91 9.19
N ALA A 149 4.11 -4.84 8.51
CA ALA A 149 2.87 -4.78 7.76
C ALA A 149 2.94 -3.76 6.62
N PHE A 150 2.18 -3.98 5.56
CA PHE A 150 1.85 -2.96 4.57
C PHE A 150 0.34 -2.80 4.51
N ALA A 151 -0.23 -2.07 5.46
CA ALA A 151 -1.68 -1.89 5.56
C ALA A 151 -2.16 -1.00 4.41
N ASN A 152 -3.03 -1.52 3.56
CA ASN A 152 -3.31 -0.90 2.27
C ASN A 152 -4.77 -0.97 1.84
N ILE A 153 -5.08 -0.05 0.93
CA ILE A 153 -6.23 -0.10 0.03
C ILE A 153 -5.74 -0.48 -1.38
N LYS A 154 -6.37 -1.49 -1.99
CA LYS A 154 -6.05 -2.00 -3.33
C LYS A 154 -7.18 -1.71 -4.31
N LEU A 155 -6.82 -1.24 -5.50
CA LEU A 155 -7.77 -0.99 -6.60
C LEU A 155 -8.19 -2.31 -7.26
N GLU A 156 -9.49 -2.58 -7.31
CA GLU A 156 -10.03 -3.83 -7.87
C GLU A 156 -10.57 -3.65 -9.29
N LYS A 157 -10.57 -4.72 -10.10
CA LYS A 157 -11.18 -4.78 -11.46
C LYS A 157 -10.61 -3.84 -12.53
N VAL A 158 -9.53 -3.11 -12.25
CA VAL A 158 -8.87 -2.22 -13.22
C VAL A 158 -7.67 -2.90 -13.89
N PHE A 159 -6.89 -3.66 -13.12
CA PHE A 159 -5.68 -4.36 -13.57
C PHE A 159 -5.92 -5.87 -13.71
N PRO A 160 -5.13 -6.60 -14.51
CA PRO A 160 -3.90 -6.17 -15.21
C PRO A 160 -4.15 -5.34 -16.49
N LYS A 161 -3.25 -4.39 -16.77
CA LYS A 161 -3.23 -3.60 -18.02
C LYS A 161 -1.81 -3.49 -18.57
N LYS A 162 -1.65 -3.51 -19.89
CA LYS A 162 -0.35 -3.20 -20.51
C LYS A 162 0.05 -1.77 -20.21
N LEU A 163 1.30 -1.55 -19.85
CA LEU A 163 1.84 -0.23 -19.52
C LEU A 163 1.65 0.75 -20.68
N ASN A 164 1.85 0.33 -21.93
CA ASN A 164 1.61 1.18 -23.11
C ASN A 164 0.15 1.63 -23.30
N THR A 165 -0.82 0.99 -22.65
CA THR A 165 -2.23 1.39 -22.72
C THR A 165 -2.62 2.45 -21.69
N ILE A 166 -1.85 2.59 -20.61
CA ILE A 166 -2.11 3.58 -19.56
C ILE A 166 -1.58 4.93 -20.05
N LYS A 167 -2.44 5.95 -20.01
CA LYS A 167 -2.10 7.33 -20.39
C LYS A 167 -2.03 8.26 -19.20
N LYS A 168 -2.84 7.99 -18.17
CA LYS A 168 -2.80 8.68 -16.90
C LYS A 168 -3.03 7.72 -15.75
N LEU A 169 -2.39 8.03 -14.64
CA LEU A 169 -2.61 7.42 -13.34
C LEU A 169 -2.87 8.57 -12.38
N TYR A 170 -4.13 9.02 -12.36
CA TYR A 170 -4.54 10.14 -11.54
C TYR A 170 -4.86 9.64 -10.13
N VAL A 171 -4.27 10.29 -9.13
CA VAL A 171 -4.52 10.03 -7.72
C VAL A 171 -4.95 11.33 -7.04
N ASP A 172 -5.91 11.20 -6.13
CA ASP A 172 -6.47 12.27 -5.33
C ASP A 172 -6.59 11.72 -3.91
N PHE A 173 -5.74 12.21 -3.00
CA PHE A 173 -5.76 11.75 -1.62
C PHE A 173 -5.44 12.84 -0.61
N GLU A 174 -5.94 12.59 0.59
CA GLU A 174 -5.49 13.20 1.83
C GLU A 174 -5.23 12.08 2.85
N TRP A 175 -4.12 12.19 3.57
CA TRP A 175 -3.84 11.33 4.72
C TRP A 175 -3.16 12.13 5.83
N LYS A 176 -3.20 11.58 7.04
CA LYS A 176 -2.44 12.09 8.18
C LYS A 176 -2.00 10.98 9.10
N TYR A 177 -0.98 11.29 9.89
CA TYR A 177 -0.59 10.50 11.04
C TYR A 177 -0.84 11.24 12.34
N VAL A 178 -1.18 10.49 13.38
CA VAL A 178 -1.42 11.00 14.73
C VAL A 178 -0.96 9.96 15.74
N MET A 179 -0.44 10.40 16.88
CA MET A 179 -0.13 9.50 17.99
C MET A 179 -1.40 9.03 18.70
N GLY A 180 -1.39 7.80 19.19
CA GLY A 180 -2.53 7.16 19.85
C GLY A 180 -3.45 6.46 18.87
N ASN A 181 -4.76 6.46 19.19
CA ASN A 181 -5.80 5.75 18.45
C ASN A 181 -6.82 6.69 17.78
N ASP A 182 -6.64 8.01 17.96
CA ASP A 182 -7.65 9.01 17.63
C ASP A 182 -7.19 9.88 16.47
N ASN A 183 -8.01 9.95 15.43
CA ASN A 183 -7.79 10.76 14.24
C ASN A 183 -8.42 12.17 14.32
N THR A 184 -8.98 12.59 15.46
CA THR A 184 -9.65 13.89 15.60
C THR A 184 -8.69 15.08 15.67
N THR A 185 -7.40 14.83 15.96
CA THR A 185 -6.37 15.86 16.08
C THR A 185 -5.77 16.25 14.73
N ALA A 186 -5.01 17.36 14.71
CA ALA A 186 -4.23 17.75 13.52
C ALA A 186 -3.12 16.73 13.23
N SER A 187 -2.61 16.72 12.00
CA SER A 187 -1.52 15.80 11.65
C SER A 187 -0.25 16.05 12.47
N GLU A 188 0.41 14.96 12.86
CA GLU A 188 1.65 14.91 13.62
C GLU A 188 2.81 14.30 12.79
N SER A 189 2.62 14.06 11.49
CA SER A 189 3.60 13.39 10.62
C SER A 189 5.00 14.02 10.67
N SER A 190 5.08 15.35 10.81
CA SER A 190 6.36 16.08 10.87
C SER A 190 7.15 15.85 12.17
N THR A 191 6.47 15.45 13.25
CA THR A 191 7.08 15.21 14.57
C THR A 191 7.28 13.74 14.89
N LEU A 192 6.63 12.83 14.16
CA LEU A 192 6.69 11.39 14.38
C LEU A 192 8.13 10.82 14.45
N ALA A 193 9.03 11.31 13.60
CA ALA A 193 10.42 10.86 13.62
C ALA A 193 11.13 11.15 14.96
N THR A 194 10.79 12.27 15.61
CA THR A 194 11.32 12.63 16.94
C THR A 194 10.72 11.80 18.07
N GLN A 195 9.59 11.15 17.80
CA GLN A 195 8.91 10.22 18.70
C GLN A 195 9.31 8.76 18.44
N ASN A 196 10.34 8.53 17.62
CA ASN A 196 10.82 7.20 17.22
C ASN A 196 9.77 6.35 16.50
N VAL A 197 8.86 6.98 15.74
CA VAL A 197 7.99 6.26 14.82
C VAL A 197 8.71 6.09 13.49
N ASN A 198 8.71 4.86 12.99
CA ASN A 198 9.29 4.50 11.70
C ASN A 198 8.19 3.97 10.78
N THR A 199 7.94 4.68 9.69
CA THR A 199 6.86 4.36 8.74
C THR A 199 7.07 5.05 7.39
N ASN A 200 6.33 4.63 6.38
CA ASN A 200 6.18 5.38 5.13
C ASN A 200 4.71 5.54 4.76
N VAL A 201 4.47 6.27 3.67
CA VAL A 201 3.20 6.25 2.94
C VAL A 201 3.51 6.10 1.47
N ALA A 202 2.98 5.06 0.85
CA ALA A 202 3.40 4.65 -0.48
C ALA A 202 2.23 4.14 -1.33
N ILE A 203 2.32 4.42 -2.63
CA ILE A 203 1.72 3.58 -3.67
C ILE A 203 2.70 2.45 -3.98
N ASP A 204 2.18 1.25 -4.10
CA ASP A 204 2.92 0.03 -4.42
C ASP A 204 2.24 -0.68 -5.61
N MET A 205 3.03 -0.98 -6.63
CA MET A 205 2.55 -1.53 -7.90
C MET A 205 3.50 -2.61 -8.40
N PHE A 206 2.93 -3.68 -8.95
CA PHE A 206 3.70 -4.81 -9.47
C PHE A 206 3.51 -4.96 -10.96
N ALA A 207 4.60 -5.26 -11.67
CA ALA A 207 4.59 -5.42 -13.12
C ALA A 207 5.36 -6.64 -13.59
N ASP A 208 4.91 -7.23 -14.70
CA ASP A 208 5.54 -8.37 -15.35
C ASP A 208 5.18 -8.43 -16.83
N SER A 209 6.03 -9.04 -17.64
CA SER A 209 5.75 -9.40 -19.04
C SER A 209 4.55 -10.33 -19.20
N ASP A 210 4.28 -11.16 -18.19
CA ASP A 210 3.14 -12.07 -18.14
C ASP A 210 2.01 -11.47 -17.29
N SER A 211 0.82 -11.39 -17.89
CA SER A 211 -0.35 -10.78 -17.24
C SER A 211 -0.76 -11.50 -15.94
N ASP A 212 -0.68 -12.83 -15.89
CA ASP A 212 -1.07 -13.61 -14.71
C ASP A 212 -0.02 -13.52 -13.58
N THR A 213 1.23 -13.33 -13.95
CA THR A 213 2.34 -13.10 -13.01
C THR A 213 2.37 -11.67 -12.49
N SER A 214 1.96 -10.69 -13.30
CA SER A 214 1.93 -9.27 -12.91
C SER A 214 1.03 -8.98 -11.71
N VAL A 215 -0.06 -9.75 -11.53
CA VAL A 215 -0.97 -9.62 -10.38
C VAL A 215 -0.43 -10.31 -9.12
N ASN A 216 0.72 -10.97 -9.22
CA ASN A 216 1.36 -11.70 -8.14
C ASN A 216 2.55 -10.87 -7.60
N ASN A 217 2.31 -10.14 -6.52
CA ASN A 217 3.30 -9.32 -5.82
C ASN A 217 4.60 -10.06 -5.39
N GLU A 218 4.63 -11.40 -5.38
CA GLU A 218 5.81 -12.21 -5.00
C GLU A 218 6.63 -12.65 -6.21
N LYS A 219 5.98 -12.76 -7.38
CA LYS A 219 6.54 -13.36 -8.59
C LYS A 219 6.74 -12.36 -9.71
N ALA A 220 6.00 -11.25 -9.70
CA ALA A 220 6.16 -10.17 -10.65
C ALA A 220 7.64 -9.78 -10.74
N ALA A 221 8.15 -9.59 -11.94
CA ALA A 221 9.55 -9.23 -12.17
C ALA A 221 9.90 -7.84 -11.61
N PHE A 222 8.92 -6.96 -11.48
CA PHE A 222 9.12 -5.55 -11.13
C PHE A 222 8.19 -5.10 -10.01
N GLU A 223 8.73 -4.23 -9.16
CA GLU A 223 7.99 -3.48 -8.14
C GLU A 223 8.26 -1.99 -8.37
N ILE A 224 7.20 -1.20 -8.55
CA ILE A 224 7.27 0.25 -8.77
C ILE A 224 6.53 0.92 -7.61
N MET A 225 7.27 1.61 -6.77
CA MET A 225 6.71 2.32 -5.62
C MET A 225 6.80 3.84 -5.80
N ILE A 226 5.83 4.54 -5.24
CA ILE A 226 5.83 6.01 -5.14
C ILE A 226 5.57 6.37 -3.68
N TRP A 227 6.61 6.75 -2.95
CA TRP A 227 6.55 7.11 -1.55
C TRP A 227 6.29 8.61 -1.40
N PHE A 228 5.17 8.96 -0.77
CA PHE A 228 4.81 10.34 -0.43
C PHE A 228 5.31 10.76 0.95
N ALA A 229 5.73 9.81 1.77
CA ALA A 229 6.40 10.07 3.03
C ALA A 229 7.39 8.97 3.37
N ALA A 230 8.48 9.35 4.02
CA ALA A 230 9.38 8.47 4.75
C ALA A 230 9.61 9.12 6.12
N ILE A 231 9.24 8.42 7.19
CA ILE A 231 9.23 8.93 8.55
C ILE A 231 10.11 8.03 9.40
N GLY A 232 11.04 8.63 10.14
CA GLY A 232 12.00 7.90 10.96
C GLY A 232 13.18 7.34 10.17
N ALA A 233 14.17 6.84 10.89
CA ALA A 233 15.44 6.39 10.31
C ALA A 233 15.33 5.02 9.62
N SER A 234 14.35 4.20 10.01
CA SER A 234 14.16 2.86 9.40
C SER A 234 13.42 2.92 8.06
N ALA A 235 12.75 4.03 7.72
CA ALA A 235 12.06 4.22 6.45
C ALA A 235 13.06 4.44 5.30
N HIS A 236 13.59 3.33 4.81
CA HIS A 236 14.74 3.28 3.93
C HIS A 236 14.41 2.47 2.67
N VAL A 237 14.54 3.07 1.48
CA VAL A 237 14.16 2.40 0.23
C VAL A 237 15.26 1.47 -0.26
N ILE A 238 14.88 0.44 -1.02
CA ILE A 238 15.83 -0.41 -1.74
C ILE A 238 16.61 0.45 -2.73
N GLY A 239 17.93 0.26 -2.77
CA GLY A 239 18.83 1.06 -3.60
C GLY A 239 19.38 2.33 -2.94
N GLN A 240 18.86 2.79 -1.80
CA GLN A 240 19.25 4.08 -1.23
C GLN A 240 20.72 4.15 -0.75
N ASP A 241 21.28 3.03 -0.29
CA ASP A 241 22.70 2.94 0.12
C ASP A 241 23.63 2.47 -1.02
N THR A 242 23.09 1.76 -2.00
CA THR A 242 23.86 1.08 -3.06
C THR A 242 23.89 1.86 -4.35
N THR A 243 22.91 2.76 -4.56
CA THR A 243 22.78 3.57 -5.76
C THR A 243 22.77 5.05 -5.39
N SER A 244 23.38 5.87 -6.26
CA SER A 244 23.08 7.30 -6.23
C SER A 244 21.67 7.53 -6.76
N ILE A 245 21.06 8.66 -6.41
CA ILE A 245 19.79 9.10 -7.00
C ILE A 245 19.88 8.96 -8.52
N VAL A 246 19.04 8.08 -9.08
CA VAL A 246 19.02 7.76 -10.51
C VAL A 246 18.47 8.94 -11.30
N LYS A 247 17.41 9.54 -10.77
CA LYS A 247 16.70 10.67 -11.38
C LYS A 247 15.93 11.44 -10.32
N THR A 248 15.90 12.76 -10.46
CA THR A 248 14.93 13.62 -9.77
C THR A 248 13.87 14.08 -10.77
N LEU A 249 12.59 13.97 -10.39
CA LEU A 249 11.45 14.44 -11.17
C LEU A 249 10.43 15.13 -10.26
N ALA A 250 9.79 16.18 -10.76
CA ALA A 250 8.72 16.86 -10.05
C ALA A 250 7.38 16.59 -10.75
N VAL A 251 6.33 16.39 -9.96
CA VAL A 251 4.95 16.28 -10.41
C VAL A 251 4.14 17.38 -9.76
N ALA A 252 3.30 18.05 -10.54
CA ALA A 252 2.47 19.14 -10.06
C ALA A 252 1.18 18.61 -9.43
N ASP A 253 0.87 19.08 -8.23
CA ASP A 253 -0.50 19.03 -7.72
C ASP A 253 -1.37 19.94 -8.59
N THR A 254 -2.41 19.38 -9.20
CA THR A 254 -3.27 20.04 -10.19
C THR A 254 -4.23 21.06 -9.58
N THR A 255 -4.44 21.01 -8.26
CA THR A 255 -5.33 21.94 -7.55
C THR A 255 -4.57 23.16 -7.04
N THR A 256 -3.35 22.97 -6.55
CA THR A 256 -2.52 24.03 -5.93
C THR A 256 -1.39 24.54 -6.84
N GLY A 257 -1.00 23.77 -7.85
CA GLY A 257 0.18 24.03 -8.68
C GLY A 257 1.52 23.70 -8.00
N THR A 258 1.48 23.24 -6.74
CA THR A 258 2.68 22.92 -5.95
C THR A 258 3.41 21.74 -6.57
N GLN A 259 4.74 21.82 -6.65
CA GLN A 259 5.57 20.75 -7.16
C GLN A 259 5.96 19.78 -6.05
N VAL A 260 5.62 18.50 -6.19
CA VAL A 260 6.14 17.42 -5.36
C VAL A 260 7.33 16.81 -6.07
N THR A 261 8.51 16.91 -5.46
CA THR A 261 9.76 16.42 -6.04
C THR A 261 10.09 15.03 -5.51
N PHE A 262 10.38 14.10 -6.41
CA PHE A 262 10.72 12.71 -6.12
C PHE A 262 12.11 12.37 -6.62
N ASP A 263 12.84 11.61 -5.82
CA ASP A 263 14.11 10.97 -6.19
C ASP A 263 13.88 9.48 -6.45
N LEU A 264 14.31 9.00 -7.62
CA LEU A 264 14.27 7.60 -7.99
C LEU A 264 15.49 6.87 -7.42
N TYR A 265 15.20 5.80 -6.70
CA TYR A 265 16.14 4.75 -6.31
C TYR A 265 15.74 3.46 -7.01
N ALA A 266 16.72 2.69 -7.49
CA ALA A 266 16.43 1.52 -8.30
C ALA A 266 17.50 0.44 -8.12
N ASP A 267 17.11 -0.72 -7.57
CA ASP A 267 18.03 -1.83 -7.36
C ASP A 267 17.28 -3.17 -7.32
N LYS A 268 18.01 -4.27 -7.39
CA LYS A 268 17.44 -5.61 -7.17
C LYS A 268 17.07 -5.79 -5.72
N HIS A 269 15.89 -6.38 -5.50
CA HIS A 269 15.53 -6.85 -4.17
C HIS A 269 16.58 -7.87 -3.69
N PRO A 270 17.10 -7.75 -2.44
CA PRO A 270 18.24 -8.55 -1.99
C PRO A 270 17.94 -10.07 -1.88
N THR A 271 16.67 -10.45 -1.79
CA THR A 271 16.25 -11.85 -1.57
C THR A 271 15.24 -12.37 -2.60
N THR A 272 14.67 -11.52 -3.44
CA THR A 272 13.79 -11.95 -4.55
C THR A 272 14.48 -11.71 -5.87
N LYS A 273 13.80 -12.07 -6.96
CA LYS A 273 14.24 -11.75 -8.32
C LYS A 273 13.68 -10.42 -8.81
N GLN A 274 12.93 -9.70 -7.97
CA GLN A 274 12.33 -8.42 -8.34
C GLN A 274 13.38 -7.35 -8.53
N PHE A 275 13.16 -6.51 -9.53
CA PHE A 275 13.83 -5.24 -9.66
C PHE A 275 12.89 -4.15 -9.12
N VAL A 276 13.34 -3.43 -8.09
CA VAL A 276 12.52 -2.46 -7.34
C VAL A 276 12.90 -1.05 -7.75
N MET A 277 11.91 -0.24 -8.07
CA MET A 277 12.07 1.16 -8.44
C MET A 277 11.17 2.02 -7.56
N THR A 278 11.77 2.81 -6.68
CA THR A 278 11.04 3.63 -5.71
C THR A 278 11.28 5.11 -5.99
N TRP A 279 10.21 5.82 -6.32
CA TRP A 279 10.17 7.29 -6.33
C TRP A 279 9.89 7.79 -4.92
N LYS A 280 10.90 8.34 -4.25
CA LYS A 280 10.79 8.83 -2.87
C LYS A 280 10.61 10.35 -2.88
N ALA A 281 9.50 10.84 -2.35
CA ALA A 281 9.27 12.28 -2.19
C ALA A 281 10.34 12.88 -1.27
N GLN A 282 10.86 14.05 -1.64
CA GLN A 282 11.85 14.77 -0.83
C GLN A 282 11.27 15.37 0.44
N GLN A 283 9.94 15.56 0.49
CA GLN A 283 9.20 16.10 1.63
C GLN A 283 7.95 15.26 1.85
N ILE A 284 7.50 15.19 3.11
CA ILE A 284 6.23 14.57 3.47
C ILE A 284 5.10 15.27 2.72
N THR A 285 4.32 14.49 1.97
CA THR A 285 3.22 14.95 1.13
C THR A 285 1.92 14.30 1.59
N GLU A 286 1.19 14.98 2.47
CA GLU A 286 -0.07 14.51 3.06
C GLU A 286 -1.28 14.66 2.13
N LYS A 287 -1.19 15.58 1.17
CA LYS A 287 -2.23 15.85 0.18
C LYS A 287 -1.62 15.94 -1.19
N PHE A 288 -2.22 15.26 -2.15
CA PHE A 288 -1.81 15.34 -3.54
C PHE A 288 -2.96 15.00 -4.48
N HIS A 289 -3.11 15.83 -5.51
CA HIS A 289 -4.15 15.71 -6.52
C HIS A 289 -3.49 15.80 -7.90
N GLY A 290 -3.22 14.70 -8.57
CA GLY A 290 -2.52 14.78 -9.85
C GLY A 290 -2.22 13.46 -10.52
N ASP A 291 -1.70 13.57 -11.74
CA ASP A 291 -1.26 12.42 -12.53
C ASP A 291 0.18 12.05 -12.15
N VAL A 292 0.35 10.84 -11.58
CA VAL A 292 1.66 10.29 -11.23
C VAL A 292 2.28 9.45 -12.35
N TYR A 293 1.57 9.24 -13.47
CA TYR A 293 2.09 8.48 -14.60
C TYR A 293 3.42 8.99 -15.17
N PRO A 294 3.76 10.30 -15.16
CA PRO A 294 5.09 10.77 -15.58
C PRO A 294 6.27 10.10 -14.85
N LEU A 295 6.08 9.64 -13.62
CA LEU A 295 7.09 8.89 -12.87
C LEU A 295 7.29 7.47 -13.46
N ILE A 296 6.20 6.84 -13.89
CA ILE A 296 6.22 5.54 -14.57
C ILE A 296 6.77 5.69 -15.98
N ASP A 297 6.34 6.71 -16.73
CA ASP A 297 6.79 6.98 -18.10
C ASP A 297 8.32 7.15 -18.17
N TYR A 298 8.93 7.82 -17.18
CA TYR A 298 10.38 7.87 -17.09
C TYR A 298 11.01 6.47 -17.00
N ILE A 299 10.48 5.58 -16.16
CA ILE A 299 10.99 4.20 -16.01
C ILE A 299 10.95 3.48 -17.37
N LEU A 300 9.84 3.58 -18.10
CA LEU A 300 9.65 2.91 -19.39
C LEU A 300 10.55 3.48 -20.50
N THR A 301 10.89 4.77 -20.41
CA THR A 301 11.65 5.48 -21.45
C THR A 301 13.13 5.67 -21.10
N ALA A 302 13.58 5.30 -19.89
CA ALA A 302 14.96 5.45 -19.42
C ALA A 302 15.99 4.65 -20.23
N GLY A 303 15.55 3.66 -21.02
CA GLY A 303 16.44 2.81 -21.83
C GLY A 303 17.30 1.85 -21.01
N ASN A 304 16.97 1.61 -19.75
CA ASN A 304 17.63 0.62 -18.91
C ASN A 304 17.02 -0.76 -19.15
N SER A 305 17.83 -1.72 -19.62
CA SER A 305 17.37 -3.08 -19.91
C SER A 305 16.95 -3.89 -18.69
N SER A 306 17.17 -3.39 -17.47
CA SER A 306 16.71 -4.01 -16.22
C SER A 306 15.34 -3.49 -15.78
N TYR A 307 14.78 -2.49 -16.47
CA TYR A 307 13.50 -1.88 -16.14
C TYR A 307 12.37 -2.52 -16.99
N PRO A 308 11.11 -2.38 -16.56
CA PRO A 308 9.98 -2.80 -17.38
C PRO A 308 9.96 -2.05 -18.71
N THR A 309 9.47 -2.73 -19.72
CA THR A 309 9.18 -2.19 -21.05
C THR A 309 7.72 -1.77 -21.13
N SER A 310 7.39 -0.97 -22.14
CA SER A 310 6.01 -0.55 -22.40
C SER A 310 5.06 -1.71 -22.73
N ASP A 311 5.58 -2.88 -23.12
CA ASP A 311 4.77 -4.06 -23.45
C ASP A 311 4.42 -4.93 -22.22
N ASP A 312 5.08 -4.70 -21.08
CA ASP A 312 4.79 -5.38 -19.83
C ASP A 312 3.43 -4.94 -19.25
N TYR A 313 2.90 -5.75 -18.34
CA TYR A 313 1.63 -5.53 -17.65
C TYR A 313 1.87 -4.93 -16.27
N LEU A 314 1.16 -3.85 -15.95
CA LEU A 314 0.92 -3.43 -14.57
C LEU A 314 -0.23 -4.27 -14.02
N GLY A 315 0.03 -5.07 -13.00
CA GLY A 315 -0.91 -6.07 -12.50
C GLY A 315 -1.65 -5.68 -11.24
N SER A 316 -1.11 -4.78 -10.44
CA SER A 316 -1.76 -4.31 -9.21
C SER A 316 -1.38 -2.88 -8.87
N PHE A 317 -2.26 -2.26 -8.09
CA PHE A 317 -2.08 -0.94 -7.51
C PHE A 317 -2.64 -1.00 -6.09
N GLY A 318 -1.78 -0.73 -5.11
CA GLY A 318 -2.15 -0.52 -3.72
C GLY A 318 -1.61 0.81 -3.22
N MET A 319 -2.31 1.43 -2.28
CA MET A 319 -1.81 2.58 -1.52
C MET A 319 -1.96 2.28 -0.04
N GLY A 320 -0.98 2.67 0.75
CA GLY A 320 -1.01 2.39 2.17
C GLY A 320 0.23 2.84 2.89
N THR A 321 0.49 2.16 3.99
CA THR A 321 1.65 2.42 4.84
C THR A 321 2.36 1.13 5.23
N GLU A 322 3.69 1.14 5.08
CA GLU A 322 4.54 0.16 5.71
C GLU A 322 4.79 0.53 7.18
N ALA A 323 4.31 -0.31 8.09
CA ALA A 323 4.51 -0.16 9.52
C ALA A 323 5.82 -0.87 9.93
N TYR A 324 6.81 -0.09 10.36
CA TYR A 324 8.09 -0.62 10.82
C TYR A 324 8.06 -0.78 12.34
N ASP A 325 8.13 0.32 13.08
CA ASP A 325 8.11 0.27 14.54
C ASP A 325 7.62 1.58 15.14
N SER A 326 7.05 1.49 16.34
CA SER A 326 6.58 2.64 17.11
C SER A 326 6.57 2.29 18.60
N PRO A 327 7.05 3.17 19.49
CA PRO A 327 7.06 2.91 20.94
C PRO A 327 5.66 2.91 21.58
N SER A 328 4.67 3.45 20.88
CA SER A 328 3.26 3.49 21.30
C SER A 328 2.34 3.41 20.10
N ASN A 329 1.04 3.26 20.33
CA ASN A 329 0.06 3.33 19.24
C ASN A 329 0.22 4.61 18.42
N VAL A 330 0.09 4.44 17.11
CA VAL A 330 0.07 5.48 16.10
C VAL A 330 -1.01 5.12 15.07
N THR A 331 -1.74 6.12 14.59
CA THR A 331 -2.83 5.93 13.63
C THR A 331 -2.50 6.63 12.31
N PHE A 332 -2.50 5.85 11.22
CA PHE A 332 -2.61 6.35 9.86
C PHE A 332 -4.09 6.53 9.54
N TYR A 333 -4.50 7.71 9.08
CA TYR A 333 -5.88 7.97 8.66
C TYR A 333 -5.92 8.58 7.26
N CYS A 334 -6.74 8.01 6.40
CA CYS A 334 -6.95 8.44 5.03
C CYS A 334 -8.45 8.75 4.84
N PRO A 335 -8.85 10.02 5.04
CA PRO A 335 -10.25 10.46 4.85
C PRO A 335 -10.68 10.46 3.38
N ASP A 336 -9.75 10.74 2.47
CA ASP A 336 -10.04 10.90 1.06
C ASP A 336 -9.01 10.14 0.24
N PHE A 337 -9.48 9.26 -0.62
CA PHE A 337 -8.65 8.52 -1.55
C PHE A 337 -9.44 8.14 -2.79
N ALA A 338 -8.91 8.51 -3.95
CA ALA A 338 -9.48 8.23 -5.25
C ALA A 338 -8.38 7.95 -6.26
N VAL A 339 -8.63 7.00 -7.15
CA VAL A 339 -7.72 6.64 -8.25
C VAL A 339 -8.50 6.52 -9.54
N ASN A 340 -7.98 7.13 -10.60
CA ASN A 340 -8.49 6.98 -11.95
C ASN A 340 -7.36 6.59 -12.90
N VAL A 341 -7.61 5.57 -13.72
CA VAL A 341 -6.66 5.03 -14.70
C VAL A 341 -7.25 5.17 -16.09
N GLU A 342 -6.67 6.06 -16.90
CA GLU A 342 -7.10 6.32 -18.30
C GLU A 342 -6.31 5.47 -19.29
#